data_AF-A0A1V6MV17-F1
#
_entry.id   AF-A0A1V6MV17-F1
#
_cell.length_a   1.000
_cell.length_b   1.000
_cell.length_c   1.000
_cell.angle_alpha   90.00
_cell.angle_beta   90.00
_cell.angle_gamma   90.00
#
_symmetry.space_group_name_H-M   'P 1'
#
loop_
_entity.id
_entity.type
_entity.pdbx_description
1 polymer ?
#
loop_
_entity_poly.entity_id
_entity_poly.type
_entity_poly.pdbx_seq_one_letter_code
_entity_poly.pdbx_strand_id
1 'polypeptide(L)'
;MAGGSAVLLGPAALQAQAAEVSYATRCIPPAGIGLPDVNGTTKVEITAPASAKVGDTVDIGWKFTQAASKNPDIIDLPANSVQPSGTLKAAGAQTASVEMRGPRENPAIPKGGAMVLSSMKGTLKLTAAGQVTLTPDAYVVNAMSTDTKCAPTEPVQPAATITVTSGGSSSGSPDPSQSPSPSPSSSPPPSPSPSATPSVSPSSSGGGGQTDFTGKVVDVPYTCASPIGEKKATSPVQINAKRNGGSYDLTAQFKKSVMDSPIDIPADSVKPSMQIVLGGADQGSVKVTGPTNKEAVKSGAPIEIPDLTGTYKPGATGTSTLAPGVLTIEALGTTTTCTPDRSAVSLTLDTAEQASGASGGGNGSGSSSSSSGGGTSTSGGLAETGAGDHAALKALGLLAGTAVLLGGAVFTYLPGRRRTR
;
A
#
# COMPACT_ATOMS: atom_id res chain seq x y z
N MET A 1 -4.14 -64.85 -29.53
CA MET A 1 -5.19 -64.13 -28.77
C MET A 1 -4.51 -63.60 -27.52
N ALA A 2 -3.88 -62.41 -27.57
CA ALA A 2 -4.47 -61.08 -27.44
C ALA A 2 -5.15 -60.86 -26.07
N GLY A 3 -4.57 -59.96 -25.25
CA GLY A 3 -5.18 -59.50 -24.01
C GLY A 3 -4.20 -58.87 -23.01
N GLY A 4 -3.34 -57.94 -23.44
CA GLY A 4 -2.53 -57.13 -22.53
C GLY A 4 -3.38 -56.00 -21.94
N SER A 5 -3.61 -56.04 -20.63
CA SER A 5 -4.24 -54.94 -19.89
C SER A 5 -3.18 -53.92 -19.50
N ALA A 6 -3.01 -52.90 -20.35
CA ALA A 6 -2.35 -51.66 -19.98
C ALA A 6 -3.26 -50.90 -19.00
N VAL A 7 -2.84 -50.80 -17.74
CA VAL A 7 -3.45 -49.88 -16.78
C VAL A 7 -2.95 -48.47 -17.15
N LEU A 8 -3.81 -47.71 -17.83
CA LEU A 8 -3.62 -46.29 -18.07
C LEU A 8 -3.77 -45.56 -16.72
N LEU A 9 -2.65 -45.09 -16.17
CA LEU A 9 -2.62 -44.06 -15.14
C LEU A 9 -3.16 -42.75 -15.76
N GLY A 10 -4.45 -42.48 -15.53
CA GLY A 10 -5.03 -41.17 -15.82
C GLY A 10 -4.36 -40.07 -14.98
N PRO A 11 -4.43 -38.79 -15.42
CA PRO A 11 -3.88 -37.68 -14.65
C PRO A 11 -4.55 -37.67 -13.27
N ALA A 12 -3.72 -37.72 -12.21
CA ALA A 12 -4.18 -37.57 -10.85
C ALA A 12 -4.97 -36.26 -10.74
N ALA A 13 -6.29 -36.37 -10.56
CA ALA A 13 -7.08 -35.24 -10.13
C ALA A 13 -6.47 -34.75 -8.82
N LEU A 14 -5.91 -33.54 -8.81
CA LEU A 14 -5.48 -32.90 -7.58
C LEU A 14 -6.72 -32.80 -6.69
N GLN A 15 -6.87 -33.73 -5.75
CA GLN A 15 -7.93 -33.65 -4.75
C GLN A 15 -7.64 -32.42 -3.91
N ALA A 16 -8.49 -31.40 -4.04
CA ALA A 16 -8.42 -30.22 -3.19
C ALA A 16 -8.69 -30.67 -1.74
N GLN A 17 -7.80 -30.29 -0.83
CA GLN A 17 -8.02 -30.50 0.60
C GLN A 17 -8.97 -29.40 1.07
N ALA A 18 -10.05 -29.80 1.72
CA ALA A 18 -10.97 -28.89 2.38
C ALA A 18 -11.16 -29.38 3.82
N ALA A 19 -10.63 -28.63 4.78
CA ALA A 19 -10.82 -28.93 6.21
C ALA A 19 -11.54 -27.77 6.88
N GLU A 20 -12.55 -28.12 7.68
CA GLU A 20 -13.23 -27.15 8.56
C GLU A 20 -12.36 -26.90 9.78
N VAL A 21 -12.12 -25.62 10.09
CA VAL A 21 -11.50 -25.17 11.34
C VAL A 21 -12.44 -24.25 12.08
N SER A 22 -12.44 -24.37 13.40
CA SER A 22 -13.26 -23.59 14.32
C SER A 22 -12.35 -22.87 15.30
N TYR A 23 -12.55 -21.57 15.51
CA TYR A 23 -11.70 -20.76 16.39
C TYR A 23 -12.46 -19.60 17.05
N ALA A 24 -12.05 -19.24 18.26
CA ALA A 24 -12.59 -18.08 18.97
C ALA A 24 -12.21 -16.77 18.25
N THR A 25 -13.19 -15.89 18.08
CA THR A 25 -13.06 -14.66 17.29
C THR A 25 -13.72 -13.50 18.02
N ARG A 26 -13.03 -12.36 18.06
CA ARG A 26 -13.57 -11.07 18.52
C ARG A 26 -13.82 -10.17 17.33
N CYS A 27 -15.04 -9.70 17.19
CA CYS A 27 -15.50 -8.78 16.16
C CYS A 27 -15.77 -7.41 16.79
N ILE A 28 -15.10 -6.39 16.28
CA ILE A 28 -15.17 -5.00 16.73
C ILE A 28 -15.99 -4.22 15.69
N PRO A 29 -17.20 -3.75 16.03
CA PRO A 29 -18.00 -2.91 15.15
C PRO A 29 -17.32 -1.56 14.85
N PRO A 30 -17.74 -0.83 13.80
CA PRO A 30 -17.23 0.49 13.50
C PRO A 30 -17.39 1.46 14.68
N ALA A 31 -16.41 2.33 14.90
CA ALA A 31 -16.54 3.38 15.91
C ALA A 31 -17.70 4.33 15.55
N GLY A 32 -18.45 4.78 16.57
CA GLY A 32 -19.51 5.78 16.41
C GLY A 32 -20.93 5.23 16.29
N ILE A 33 -21.13 3.92 16.13
CA ILE A 33 -22.48 3.31 16.08
C ILE A 33 -23.00 2.80 17.45
N GLY A 34 -22.18 2.89 18.51
CA GLY A 34 -22.57 2.52 19.87
C GLY A 34 -22.78 1.02 20.12
N LEU A 35 -22.29 0.14 19.22
CA LEU A 35 -22.38 -1.31 19.39
C LEU A 35 -21.20 -1.85 20.21
N PRO A 36 -21.42 -2.80 21.13
CA PRO A 36 -20.36 -3.45 21.87
C PRO A 36 -19.59 -4.45 20.99
N ASP A 37 -18.38 -4.78 21.41
CA ASP A 37 -17.59 -5.87 20.83
C ASP A 37 -18.32 -7.21 20.96
N VAL A 38 -18.21 -8.04 19.93
CA VAL A 38 -18.82 -9.35 19.87
C VAL A 38 -17.75 -10.42 19.98
N ASN A 39 -17.87 -11.32 20.96
CA ASN A 39 -17.06 -12.53 21.02
C ASN A 39 -17.90 -13.71 20.56
N GLY A 40 -17.38 -14.50 19.62
CA GLY A 40 -18.07 -15.65 19.08
C GLY A 40 -17.11 -16.68 18.49
N THR A 41 -17.68 -17.69 17.83
CA THR A 41 -16.90 -18.75 17.18
C THR A 41 -17.06 -18.65 15.68
N THR A 42 -15.94 -18.54 14.98
CA THR A 42 -15.88 -18.61 13.52
C THR A 42 -15.58 -20.03 13.10
N LYS A 43 -16.33 -20.55 12.12
CA LYS A 43 -16.07 -21.83 11.46
C LYS A 43 -15.93 -21.64 9.97
N VAL A 44 -14.85 -22.15 9.41
CA VAL A 44 -14.50 -21.93 8.00
C VAL A 44 -13.90 -23.19 7.40
N GLU A 45 -14.15 -23.38 6.11
CA GLU A 45 -13.56 -24.42 5.27
C GLU A 45 -12.58 -23.75 4.30
N ILE A 46 -11.30 -24.13 4.35
CA ILE A 46 -10.27 -23.63 3.43
C ILE A 46 -10.01 -24.67 2.35
N THR A 47 -10.15 -24.27 1.08
CA THR A 47 -9.91 -25.13 -0.08
C THR A 47 -8.61 -24.74 -0.78
N ALA A 48 -7.70 -25.69 -0.95
CA ALA A 48 -6.44 -25.50 -1.67
C ALA A 48 -6.00 -26.81 -2.37
N PRO A 49 -5.17 -26.75 -3.43
CA PRO A 49 -4.61 -27.95 -4.03
C PRO A 49 -3.71 -28.71 -3.05
N ALA A 50 -3.83 -30.04 -2.98
CA ALA A 50 -2.98 -30.85 -2.11
C ALA A 50 -1.48 -30.79 -2.48
N SER A 51 -1.17 -30.57 -3.77
CA SER A 51 0.18 -30.53 -4.30
C SER A 51 0.34 -29.51 -5.41
N ALA A 52 1.50 -28.87 -5.51
CA ALA A 52 1.83 -27.94 -6.58
C ALA A 52 3.36 -27.88 -6.81
N LYS A 53 3.82 -27.08 -7.78
CA LYS A 53 5.24 -26.89 -8.09
C LYS A 53 5.70 -25.49 -7.70
N VAL A 54 7.00 -25.36 -7.42
CA VAL A 54 7.64 -24.05 -7.34
C VAL A 54 7.45 -23.30 -8.66
N GLY A 55 6.93 -22.09 -8.59
CA GLY A 55 6.56 -21.25 -9.72
C GLY A 55 5.05 -21.17 -9.96
N ASP A 56 4.26 -22.13 -9.46
CA ASP A 56 2.81 -22.15 -9.66
C ASP A 56 2.13 -21.04 -8.86
N THR A 57 1.05 -20.49 -9.43
CA THR A 57 0.08 -19.67 -8.73
C THR A 57 -1.16 -20.51 -8.48
N VAL A 58 -1.52 -20.72 -7.21
CA VAL A 58 -2.66 -21.55 -6.82
C VAL A 58 -3.81 -20.68 -6.31
N ASP A 59 -5.03 -21.08 -6.67
CA ASP A 59 -6.26 -20.49 -6.13
C ASP A 59 -6.58 -21.10 -4.77
N ILE A 60 -6.97 -20.25 -3.84
CA ILE A 60 -7.38 -20.62 -2.49
C ILE A 60 -8.81 -20.16 -2.27
N GLY A 61 -9.63 -21.06 -1.75
CA GLY A 61 -11.01 -20.79 -1.33
C GLY A 61 -11.11 -20.69 0.19
N TRP A 62 -11.98 -19.81 0.67
CA TRP A 62 -12.38 -19.72 2.07
C TRP A 62 -13.89 -19.62 2.14
N LYS A 63 -14.53 -20.58 2.79
CA LYS A 63 -15.98 -20.63 2.95
C LYS A 63 -16.35 -20.55 4.42
N PHE A 64 -17.22 -19.62 4.78
CA PHE A 64 -17.78 -19.56 6.12
C PHE A 64 -18.87 -20.61 6.28
N THR A 65 -18.75 -21.49 7.27
CA THR A 65 -19.84 -22.37 7.73
C THR A 65 -20.55 -21.76 8.93
N GLN A 66 -19.85 -20.92 9.70
CA GLN A 66 -20.42 -20.11 10.76
C GLN A 66 -19.61 -18.82 10.95
N ALA A 67 -20.29 -17.66 10.98
CA ALA A 67 -19.69 -16.40 11.38
C ALA A 67 -19.75 -16.21 12.90
N ALA A 68 -18.74 -15.56 13.49
CA ALA A 68 -18.73 -15.27 14.93
C ALA A 68 -19.77 -14.22 15.35
N SER A 69 -20.15 -13.31 14.46
CA SER A 69 -21.14 -12.26 14.72
C SER A 69 -22.52 -12.59 14.12
N LYS A 70 -23.54 -11.93 14.67
CA LYS A 70 -24.89 -11.87 14.11
C LYS A 70 -25.18 -10.46 13.60
N ASN A 71 -26.21 -10.29 12.79
CA ASN A 71 -26.72 -8.97 12.45
C ASN A 71 -27.23 -8.28 13.74
N PRO A 72 -26.80 -7.05 14.07
CA PRO A 72 -27.37 -6.31 15.20
C PRO A 72 -28.88 -6.13 15.07
N ASP A 73 -29.56 -5.93 16.21
CA ASP A 73 -31.02 -5.78 16.28
C ASP A 73 -31.47 -4.32 16.01
N ILE A 74 -30.92 -3.70 14.96
CA ILE A 74 -31.18 -2.29 14.61
C ILE A 74 -31.87 -2.18 13.25
N ILE A 75 -31.32 -2.86 12.24
CA ILE A 75 -31.81 -2.83 10.86
C ILE A 75 -31.74 -4.21 10.22
N ASP A 76 -32.63 -4.46 9.26
CA ASP A 76 -32.47 -5.58 8.35
C ASP A 76 -31.38 -5.26 7.33
N LEU A 77 -30.46 -6.19 7.12
CA LEU A 77 -29.44 -6.05 6.08
C LEU A 77 -30.04 -6.51 4.75
N PRO A 78 -30.06 -5.65 3.72
CA PRO A 78 -30.61 -6.03 2.43
C PRO A 78 -29.79 -7.15 1.77
N ALA A 79 -30.38 -7.81 0.78
CA ALA A 79 -29.62 -8.73 -0.05
C ALA A 79 -28.46 -8.00 -0.73
N ASN A 80 -27.33 -8.70 -0.89
CA ASN A 80 -26.12 -8.17 -1.54
C ASN A 80 -25.59 -6.88 -0.89
N SER A 81 -25.70 -6.76 0.42
CA SER A 81 -25.22 -5.63 1.21
C SER A 81 -23.98 -5.92 2.05
N VAL A 82 -23.56 -7.20 2.10
CA VAL A 82 -22.49 -7.72 2.95
C VAL A 82 -21.38 -8.29 2.08
N GLN A 83 -20.15 -7.83 2.29
CA GLN A 83 -18.96 -8.32 1.61
C GLN A 83 -17.93 -8.77 2.66
N PRO A 84 -17.54 -10.05 2.67
CA PRO A 84 -16.42 -10.51 3.47
C PRO A 84 -15.09 -10.28 2.75
N SER A 85 -14.07 -9.88 3.50
CA SER A 85 -12.66 -9.93 3.12
C SER A 85 -11.83 -10.44 4.28
N GLY A 86 -10.59 -10.89 4.04
CA GLY A 86 -9.74 -11.32 5.13
C GLY A 86 -8.33 -11.70 4.69
N THR A 87 -7.56 -12.19 5.65
CA THR A 87 -6.18 -12.61 5.44
C THR A 87 -6.03 -14.08 5.81
N LEU A 88 -5.34 -14.82 4.94
CA LEU A 88 -4.93 -16.19 5.18
C LEU A 88 -3.41 -16.24 5.25
N LYS A 89 -2.86 -16.80 6.32
CA LYS A 89 -1.41 -16.90 6.50
C LYS A 89 -0.89 -18.21 5.91
N ALA A 90 0.05 -18.09 4.99
CA ALA A 90 0.88 -19.19 4.54
C ALA A 90 2.15 -19.26 5.41
N ALA A 91 2.52 -20.46 5.86
CA ALA A 91 3.74 -20.72 6.65
C ALA A 91 4.38 -22.07 6.27
N GLY A 92 5.57 -22.35 6.80
CA GLY A 92 6.33 -23.57 6.50
C GLY A 92 7.46 -23.29 5.51
N ALA A 93 7.45 -23.94 4.34
CA ALA A 93 8.46 -23.77 3.30
C ALA A 93 8.53 -22.34 2.75
N GLN A 94 7.41 -21.60 2.82
CA GLN A 94 7.37 -20.16 2.56
C GLN A 94 6.40 -19.48 3.51
N THR A 95 6.63 -18.19 3.75
CA THR A 95 5.72 -17.34 4.53
C THR A 95 5.10 -16.26 3.64
N ALA A 96 3.78 -16.15 3.65
CA ALA A 96 3.07 -15.09 2.92
C ALA A 96 1.73 -14.77 3.58
N SER A 97 1.27 -13.54 3.41
CA SER A 97 -0.12 -13.17 3.70
C SER A 97 -0.90 -13.19 2.38
N VAL A 98 -1.94 -14.01 2.33
CA VAL A 98 -2.84 -14.11 1.17
C VAL A 98 -4.08 -13.28 1.48
N GLU A 99 -4.32 -12.27 0.65
CA GLU A 99 -5.55 -11.50 0.71
C GLU A 99 -6.70 -12.32 0.11
N MET A 100 -7.78 -12.38 0.87
CA MET A 100 -9.00 -13.11 0.53
C MET A 100 -10.12 -12.11 0.36
N ARG A 101 -10.92 -12.24 -0.70
CA ARG A 101 -12.08 -11.40 -0.93
C ARG A 101 -13.26 -12.19 -1.48
N GLY A 102 -14.44 -11.99 -0.90
CA GLY A 102 -15.70 -12.54 -1.38
C GLY A 102 -16.48 -11.54 -2.22
N PRO A 103 -17.41 -11.99 -3.07
CA PRO A 103 -18.36 -11.11 -3.71
C PRO A 103 -19.31 -10.51 -2.67
N ARG A 104 -19.91 -9.34 -2.97
CA ARG A 104 -20.96 -8.77 -2.12
C ARG A 104 -22.28 -9.46 -2.42
N GLU A 105 -22.40 -10.69 -1.93
CA GLU A 105 -23.52 -11.59 -2.19
C GLU A 105 -23.98 -12.19 -0.87
N ASN A 106 -25.22 -11.92 -0.52
CA ASN A 106 -25.86 -12.46 0.68
C ASN A 106 -27.38 -12.39 0.50
N PRO A 107 -28.15 -13.33 1.08
CA PRO A 107 -29.58 -13.13 1.22
C PRO A 107 -29.86 -11.92 2.13
N ALA A 108 -31.08 -11.41 2.12
CA ALA A 108 -31.50 -10.45 3.15
C ALA A 108 -31.33 -11.10 4.54
N ILE A 109 -30.66 -10.41 5.47
CA ILE A 109 -30.46 -10.90 6.84
C ILE A 109 -31.34 -10.06 7.77
N PRO A 110 -32.34 -10.68 8.43
CA PRO A 110 -33.17 -9.95 9.38
C PRO A 110 -32.35 -9.48 10.58
N LYS A 111 -32.82 -8.44 11.26
CA LYS A 111 -32.29 -7.97 12.54
C LYS A 111 -32.15 -9.12 13.55
N GLY A 112 -31.01 -9.19 14.24
CA GLY A 112 -30.68 -10.32 15.14
C GLY A 112 -30.39 -11.66 14.44
N GLY A 113 -30.51 -11.72 13.11
CA GLY A 113 -30.33 -12.92 12.29
C GLY A 113 -28.89 -13.41 12.23
N ALA A 114 -28.73 -14.69 11.87
CA ALA A 114 -27.41 -15.26 11.62
C ALA A 114 -26.73 -14.56 10.44
N MET A 115 -25.45 -14.23 10.60
CA MET A 115 -24.69 -13.56 9.56
C MET A 115 -24.34 -14.56 8.45
N VAL A 116 -24.75 -14.27 7.21
CA VAL A 116 -24.46 -15.10 6.04
C VAL A 116 -23.41 -14.39 5.19
N LEU A 117 -22.25 -15.03 5.04
CA LEU A 117 -21.10 -14.48 4.32
C LEU A 117 -20.82 -15.33 3.08
N SER A 118 -20.54 -14.67 1.95
CA SER A 118 -20.11 -15.33 0.72
C SER A 118 -18.74 -16.00 0.90
N SER A 119 -18.42 -16.95 0.01
CA SER A 119 -17.08 -17.54 -0.02
C SER A 119 -16.07 -16.54 -0.57
N MET A 120 -14.91 -16.47 0.05
CA MET A 120 -13.78 -15.64 -0.39
C MET A 120 -12.82 -16.44 -1.25
N LYS A 121 -12.13 -15.74 -2.16
CA LYS A 121 -11.05 -16.30 -2.97
C LYS A 121 -9.80 -15.45 -2.83
N GLY A 122 -8.64 -16.09 -2.95
CA GLY A 122 -7.33 -15.45 -3.01
C GLY A 122 -6.36 -16.31 -3.83
N THR A 123 -5.23 -15.74 -4.19
CA THR A 123 -4.20 -16.44 -4.99
C THR A 123 -2.87 -16.43 -4.26
N LEU A 124 -2.17 -17.57 -4.26
CA LEU A 124 -0.83 -17.70 -3.67
C LEU A 124 0.17 -18.19 -4.71
N LYS A 125 1.24 -17.43 -4.90
CA LYS A 125 2.39 -17.88 -5.69
C LYS A 125 3.33 -18.72 -4.82
N LEU A 126 3.71 -19.89 -5.29
CA LEU A 126 4.61 -20.80 -4.60
C LEU A 126 6.05 -20.58 -5.08
N THR A 127 6.94 -20.23 -4.17
CA THR A 127 8.33 -19.83 -4.45
C THR A 127 9.36 -20.78 -3.84
N ALA A 128 8.97 -21.62 -2.90
CA ALA A 128 9.86 -22.58 -2.24
C ALA A 128 9.26 -23.98 -2.20
N ALA A 129 10.11 -24.99 -2.42
CA ALA A 129 9.72 -26.39 -2.29
C ALA A 129 9.60 -26.79 -0.81
N GLY A 130 8.63 -27.65 -0.49
CA GLY A 130 8.32 -28.12 0.86
C GLY A 130 6.84 -27.97 1.19
N GLN A 131 6.48 -28.16 2.47
CA GLN A 131 5.09 -28.04 2.91
C GLN A 131 4.74 -26.58 3.22
N VAL A 132 3.63 -26.11 2.67
CA VAL A 132 3.06 -24.78 2.95
C VAL A 132 1.71 -24.95 3.64
N THR A 133 1.63 -24.55 4.90
CA THR A 133 0.39 -24.60 5.69
C THR A 133 -0.37 -23.30 5.57
N LEU A 134 -1.69 -23.37 5.43
CA LEU A 134 -2.60 -22.23 5.32
C LEU A 134 -3.44 -22.13 6.59
N THR A 135 -3.38 -20.97 7.25
CA THR A 135 -4.07 -20.70 8.52
C THR A 135 -4.95 -19.47 8.39
N PRO A 136 -6.26 -19.57 8.69
CA PRO A 136 -7.17 -18.42 8.79
C PRO A 136 -6.68 -17.39 9.80
N ASP A 137 -6.82 -16.11 9.45
CA ASP A 137 -6.50 -14.99 10.33
C ASP A 137 -7.66 -13.98 10.38
N ALA A 138 -7.36 -12.72 10.68
CA ALA A 138 -8.33 -11.63 10.71
C ALA A 138 -9.12 -11.50 9.40
N TYR A 139 -10.38 -11.16 9.55
CA TYR A 139 -11.31 -10.91 8.46
C TYR A 139 -12.19 -9.70 8.77
N VAL A 140 -12.74 -9.09 7.74
CA VAL A 140 -13.63 -7.93 7.82
C VAL A 140 -14.96 -8.31 7.21
N VAL A 141 -16.03 -7.96 7.92
CA VAL A 141 -17.40 -8.00 7.40
C VAL A 141 -17.78 -6.56 7.08
N ASN A 142 -17.77 -6.22 5.79
CA ASN A 142 -18.27 -4.93 5.32
C ASN A 142 -19.77 -5.04 5.08
N ALA A 143 -20.59 -4.38 5.89
CA ALA A 143 -22.04 -4.31 5.73
C ALA A 143 -22.44 -2.86 5.47
N MET A 144 -23.10 -2.58 4.33
CA MET A 144 -23.55 -1.23 3.97
C MET A 144 -22.46 -0.15 4.09
N SER A 145 -21.23 -0.46 3.66
CA SER A 145 -20.04 0.42 3.75
C SER A 145 -19.51 0.67 5.17
N THR A 146 -19.92 -0.16 6.14
CA THR A 146 -19.36 -0.14 7.50
C THR A 146 -18.62 -1.44 7.81
N ASP A 147 -17.44 -1.31 8.40
CA ASP A 147 -16.55 -2.45 8.64
C ASP A 147 -16.65 -2.96 10.07
N THR A 148 -17.01 -4.23 10.21
CA THR A 148 -16.80 -4.98 11.45
C THR A 148 -15.52 -5.79 11.33
N LYS A 149 -14.52 -5.47 12.14
CA LYS A 149 -13.21 -6.12 12.12
C LYS A 149 -13.21 -7.32 13.05
N CYS A 150 -13.00 -8.51 12.52
CA CYS A 150 -12.97 -9.75 13.27
C CYS A 150 -11.54 -10.32 13.30
N ALA A 151 -11.05 -10.67 14.47
CA ALA A 151 -9.73 -11.27 14.64
C ALA A 151 -9.80 -12.49 15.56
N PRO A 152 -9.01 -13.55 15.30
CA PRO A 152 -8.85 -14.65 16.24
C PRO A 152 -8.35 -14.13 17.60
N THR A 153 -8.92 -14.66 18.68
CA THR A 153 -8.46 -14.34 20.05
C THR A 153 -7.44 -15.35 20.57
N GLU A 154 -7.18 -16.40 19.81
CA GLU A 154 -6.27 -17.49 20.13
C GLU A 154 -5.53 -17.98 18.87
N PRO A 155 -4.42 -18.71 19.00
CA PRO A 155 -3.73 -19.32 17.87
C PRO A 155 -4.65 -20.29 17.11
N VAL A 156 -4.85 -20.02 15.81
CA VAL A 156 -5.70 -20.83 14.93
C VAL A 156 -4.91 -22.01 14.37
N GLN A 157 -5.53 -23.18 14.30
CA GLN A 157 -4.92 -24.37 13.70
C GLN A 157 -4.84 -24.23 12.16
N PRO A 158 -3.81 -24.80 11.51
CA PRO A 158 -3.75 -24.87 10.06
C PRO A 158 -4.98 -25.56 9.46
N ALA A 159 -5.57 -24.97 8.43
CA ALA A 159 -6.78 -25.45 7.78
C ALA A 159 -6.50 -26.20 6.47
N ALA A 160 -5.37 -25.96 5.82
CA ALA A 160 -4.96 -26.72 4.63
C ALA A 160 -3.43 -26.78 4.54
N THR A 161 -2.91 -27.80 3.87
CA THR A 161 -1.47 -27.93 3.59
C THR A 161 -1.26 -28.25 2.12
N ILE A 162 -0.37 -27.49 1.48
CA ILE A 162 0.05 -27.66 0.10
C ILE A 162 1.44 -28.27 0.10
N THR A 163 1.61 -29.39 -0.60
CA THR A 163 2.93 -29.99 -0.83
C THR A 163 3.55 -29.39 -2.10
N VAL A 164 4.58 -28.56 -1.95
CA VAL A 164 5.26 -27.90 -3.07
C VAL A 164 6.48 -28.72 -3.48
N THR A 165 6.48 -29.20 -4.72
CA THR A 165 7.60 -29.92 -5.31
C THR A 165 8.54 -28.96 -6.02
N SER A 166 9.86 -29.21 -5.97
CA SER A 166 10.80 -28.44 -6.77
C SER A 166 10.46 -28.61 -8.26
N GLY A 167 10.30 -27.48 -8.96
CA GLY A 167 10.20 -27.49 -10.41
C GLY A 167 11.51 -28.04 -10.97
N GLY A 168 11.49 -29.27 -11.47
CA GLY A 168 12.69 -29.90 -12.03
C GLY A 168 13.13 -29.18 -13.30
N SER A 169 14.16 -28.33 -13.19
CA SER A 169 15.19 -28.27 -14.23
C SER A 169 16.03 -29.53 -14.04
N SER A 170 15.80 -30.54 -14.87
CA SER A 170 16.72 -31.67 -14.97
C SER A 170 18.05 -31.18 -15.52
N SER A 171 18.98 -30.92 -14.61
CA SER A 171 20.40 -30.77 -14.87
C SER A 171 20.98 -32.04 -15.49
N GLY A 172 21.38 -31.97 -16.75
CA GLY A 172 22.40 -32.85 -17.32
C GLY A 172 23.74 -32.11 -17.31
N SER A 173 24.68 -32.61 -16.52
CA SER A 173 26.10 -32.21 -16.48
C SER A 173 26.90 -33.44 -16.02
N PRO A 174 28.21 -33.60 -16.30
CA PRO A 174 29.12 -32.91 -17.22
C PRO A 174 29.85 -33.88 -18.17
N ASP A 175 30.57 -33.39 -19.18
CA ASP A 175 31.70 -34.14 -19.78
C ASP A 175 32.85 -33.16 -20.09
N PRO A 176 34.06 -33.34 -19.52
CA PRO A 176 35.21 -32.50 -19.79
C PRO A 176 36.26 -33.24 -20.66
N SER A 177 36.70 -32.64 -21.76
CA SER A 177 38.00 -32.97 -22.37
C SER A 177 38.59 -31.82 -23.19
N GLN A 178 39.57 -31.15 -22.55
CA GLN A 178 40.93 -30.79 -23.02
C GLN A 178 41.16 -30.28 -24.48
N SER A 179 41.47 -28.96 -24.61
CA SER A 179 42.74 -28.30 -25.06
C SER A 179 43.59 -28.85 -26.26
N PRO A 180 44.54 -28.09 -26.89
CA PRO A 180 44.62 -26.65 -27.29
C PRO A 180 45.35 -26.32 -28.66
N SER A 181 45.16 -25.08 -29.18
CA SER A 181 46.09 -24.16 -29.95
C SER A 181 46.76 -24.56 -31.31
N PRO A 182 47.39 -23.65 -32.13
CA PRO A 182 47.29 -22.16 -32.33
C PRO A 182 47.30 -21.63 -33.83
N SER A 183 46.87 -20.34 -34.03
CA SER A 183 47.34 -19.22 -34.93
C SER A 183 47.76 -19.37 -36.44
N PRO A 184 47.98 -18.28 -37.25
CA PRO A 184 47.33 -16.96 -37.41
C PRO A 184 47.18 -16.43 -38.89
N SER A 185 46.67 -15.19 -39.07
CA SER A 185 46.78 -14.25 -40.23
C SER A 185 46.10 -14.60 -41.58
N SER A 186 45.25 -13.73 -42.16
CA SER A 186 45.67 -12.50 -42.84
C SER A 186 44.50 -11.52 -43.10
N SER A 187 44.83 -10.23 -43.19
CA SER A 187 43.95 -9.04 -43.34
C SER A 187 43.77 -8.64 -44.85
N PRO A 188 43.20 -7.47 -45.26
CA PRO A 188 41.88 -7.27 -45.93
C PRO A 188 42.03 -6.50 -47.29
N PRO A 189 41.16 -5.57 -47.79
CA PRO A 189 39.68 -5.36 -47.84
C PRO A 189 39.18 -5.29 -49.34
N PRO A 190 37.98 -4.78 -49.77
CA PRO A 190 37.34 -3.47 -49.47
C PRO A 190 35.82 -3.49 -49.13
N SER A 191 35.38 -2.36 -48.57
CA SER A 191 33.99 -1.89 -48.33
C SER A 191 33.29 -1.53 -49.67
N PRO A 192 31.93 -1.32 -49.77
CA PRO A 192 31.16 -0.36 -48.96
C PRO A 192 29.73 -0.76 -48.49
N SER A 193 29.45 -0.32 -47.26
CA SER A 193 28.23 0.35 -46.72
C SER A 193 26.83 -0.32 -46.58
N PRO A 194 26.03 0.13 -45.58
CA PRO A 194 25.02 -0.67 -44.86
C PRO A 194 23.58 -0.11 -44.96
N SER A 195 22.62 -0.85 -44.38
CA SER A 195 21.30 -0.31 -44.01
C SER A 195 20.89 -0.84 -42.63
N ALA A 196 20.93 0.05 -41.64
CA ALA A 196 20.30 -0.12 -40.34
C ALA A 196 19.37 1.07 -40.13
N THR A 197 18.10 0.77 -39.89
CA THR A 197 17.00 1.69 -39.59
C THR A 197 17.17 2.29 -38.18
N PRO A 198 17.11 3.62 -37.99
CA PRO A 198 17.19 4.22 -36.65
C PRO A 198 15.81 4.32 -35.98
N SER A 199 15.75 3.91 -34.71
CA SER A 199 14.74 4.39 -33.75
C SER A 199 15.13 5.78 -33.26
N VAL A 200 14.23 6.74 -33.42
CA VAL A 200 14.38 8.12 -33.00
C VAL A 200 14.17 8.26 -31.49
N SER A 201 15.27 8.45 -30.77
CA SER A 201 15.30 9.10 -29.46
C SER A 201 15.45 10.61 -29.69
N PRO A 202 14.59 11.49 -29.16
CA PRO A 202 14.95 12.88 -29.03
C PRO A 202 15.87 13.04 -27.81
N SER A 203 17.17 13.12 -28.06
CA SER A 203 18.09 13.88 -27.21
C SER A 203 17.75 15.36 -27.40
N SER A 204 17.46 16.09 -26.32
CA SER A 204 17.56 17.55 -26.35
C SER A 204 18.91 17.95 -25.81
N SER A 205 19.73 18.47 -26.71
CA SER A 205 20.96 19.19 -26.45
C SER A 205 20.66 20.45 -25.64
N GLY A 206 21.60 20.86 -24.78
CA GLY A 206 21.49 22.05 -23.93
C GLY A 206 21.23 23.34 -24.71
N GLY A 207 20.39 24.20 -24.12
CA GLY A 207 20.10 25.55 -24.61
C GLY A 207 19.28 26.32 -23.58
N GLY A 208 19.92 27.24 -22.85
CA GLY A 208 19.37 28.01 -21.72
C GLY A 208 18.33 29.08 -22.09
N GLY A 209 17.39 28.78 -22.99
CA GLY A 209 16.32 29.70 -23.40
C GLY A 209 14.92 29.10 -23.42
N GLN A 210 14.77 27.77 -23.36
CA GLN A 210 13.46 27.15 -23.32
C GLN A 210 12.79 27.36 -21.95
N THR A 211 11.64 28.01 -21.97
CA THR A 211 10.83 28.26 -20.76
C THR A 211 9.68 27.29 -20.62
N ASP A 212 9.16 26.72 -21.71
CA ASP A 212 7.99 25.86 -21.67
C ASP A 212 8.36 24.44 -22.09
N PHE A 213 7.98 23.46 -21.26
CA PHE A 213 8.34 22.06 -21.41
C PHE A 213 7.06 21.23 -21.40
N THR A 214 6.82 20.52 -22.49
CA THR A 214 5.65 19.67 -22.67
C THR A 214 6.05 18.22 -22.42
N GLY A 215 5.42 17.56 -21.45
CA GLY A 215 5.65 16.14 -21.19
C GLY A 215 4.90 15.24 -22.15
N LYS A 216 5.24 13.96 -22.10
CA LYS A 216 4.53 12.88 -22.80
C LYS A 216 3.30 12.47 -22.02
N VAL A 217 2.21 12.19 -22.74
CA VAL A 217 1.05 11.50 -22.16
C VAL A 217 1.46 10.07 -21.81
N VAL A 218 1.26 9.68 -20.56
CA VAL A 218 1.54 8.34 -20.07
C VAL A 218 0.28 7.72 -19.48
N ASP A 219 0.00 6.47 -19.83
CA ASP A 219 -1.13 5.72 -19.26
C ASP A 219 -0.75 5.16 -17.89
N VAL A 220 -1.43 5.64 -16.86
CA VAL A 220 -1.17 5.29 -15.48
C VAL A 220 -2.30 4.40 -14.96
N PRO A 221 -2.07 3.11 -14.74
CA PRO A 221 -3.03 2.24 -14.06
C PRO A 221 -3.06 2.61 -12.58
N TYR A 222 -4.18 3.14 -12.12
CA TYR A 222 -4.44 3.47 -10.72
C TYR A 222 -5.28 2.40 -10.05
N THR A 223 -4.93 2.10 -8.80
CA THR A 223 -5.80 1.46 -7.82
C THR A 223 -6.32 2.54 -6.87
N CYS A 224 -7.59 2.87 -7.01
CA CYS A 224 -8.30 3.90 -6.24
C CYS A 224 -9.04 3.27 -5.06
N ALA A 225 -8.54 3.50 -3.85
CA ALA A 225 -9.18 3.12 -2.60
C ALA A 225 -10.07 4.27 -2.10
N SER A 226 -11.33 3.96 -1.84
CA SER A 226 -12.31 4.86 -1.23
C SER A 226 -13.05 4.13 -0.10
N PRO A 227 -13.76 4.83 0.80
CA PRO A 227 -14.54 4.18 1.85
C PRO A 227 -15.62 3.21 1.33
N ILE A 228 -16.05 3.36 0.08
CA ILE A 228 -17.04 2.48 -0.56
C ILE A 228 -16.41 1.29 -1.30
N GLY A 229 -15.08 1.20 -1.31
CA GLY A 229 -14.32 0.11 -1.91
C GLY A 229 -13.25 0.58 -2.89
N GLU A 230 -12.48 -0.40 -3.37
CA GLU A 230 -11.42 -0.20 -4.35
C GLU A 230 -11.93 -0.36 -5.77
N LYS A 231 -11.44 0.49 -6.67
CA LYS A 231 -11.64 0.38 -8.11
C LYS A 231 -10.31 0.58 -8.83
N LYS A 232 -10.18 -0.03 -10.00
CA LYS A 232 -9.02 0.17 -10.89
C LYS A 232 -9.43 0.92 -12.12
N ALA A 233 -8.60 1.86 -12.55
CA ALA A 233 -8.78 2.60 -13.79
C ALA A 233 -7.44 3.01 -14.37
N THR A 234 -7.36 3.09 -15.69
CA THR A 234 -6.18 3.64 -16.36
C THR A 234 -6.48 5.05 -16.83
N SER A 235 -5.68 6.01 -16.40
CA SER A 235 -5.81 7.41 -16.81
C SER A 235 -4.57 7.87 -17.58
N PRO A 236 -4.74 8.49 -18.76
CA PRO A 236 -3.67 9.16 -19.47
C PRO A 236 -3.36 10.48 -18.76
N VAL A 237 -2.14 10.61 -18.24
CA VAL A 237 -1.67 11.79 -17.51
C VAL A 237 -0.50 12.41 -18.25
N GLN A 238 -0.47 13.73 -18.32
CA GLN A 238 0.63 14.51 -18.91
C GLN A 238 1.09 15.57 -17.92
N ILE A 239 2.40 15.63 -17.65
CA ILE A 239 3.01 16.65 -16.80
C ILE A 239 3.73 17.64 -17.70
N ASN A 240 3.35 18.91 -17.62
CA ASN A 240 4.02 20.01 -18.28
C ASN A 240 4.73 20.88 -17.23
N ALA A 241 5.73 21.63 -17.65
CA ALA A 241 6.43 22.56 -16.79
C ALA A 241 6.69 23.87 -17.52
N LYS A 242 6.60 24.98 -16.79
CA LYS A 242 7.04 26.29 -17.25
C LYS A 242 8.09 26.84 -16.30
N ARG A 243 9.30 27.11 -16.80
CA ARG A 243 10.38 27.73 -16.04
C ARG A 243 9.95 29.12 -15.58
N ASN A 244 10.08 29.35 -14.30
CA ASN A 244 9.81 30.60 -13.62
C ASN A 244 11.01 30.92 -12.71
N GLY A 245 11.97 31.68 -13.24
CA GLY A 245 13.28 31.87 -12.61
C GLY A 245 14.03 30.54 -12.43
N GLY A 246 14.42 30.24 -11.19
CA GLY A 246 15.07 28.97 -10.83
C GLY A 246 14.12 27.79 -10.59
N SER A 247 12.81 28.03 -10.57
CA SER A 247 11.78 27.00 -10.33
C SER A 247 10.98 26.71 -11.60
N TYR A 248 10.08 25.72 -11.51
CA TYR A 248 9.19 25.33 -12.58
C TYR A 248 7.75 25.28 -12.08
N ASP A 249 6.85 26.01 -12.73
CA ASP A 249 5.42 25.89 -12.54
C ASP A 249 4.96 24.62 -13.27
N LEU A 250 4.52 23.63 -12.51
CA LEU A 250 4.05 22.36 -13.02
C LEU A 250 2.54 22.41 -13.32
N THR A 251 2.14 21.70 -14.36
CA THR A 251 0.73 21.44 -14.67
C THR A 251 0.57 19.96 -15.01
N ALA A 252 -0.20 19.25 -14.20
CA ALA A 252 -0.59 17.87 -14.48
C ALA A 252 -2.00 17.83 -15.06
N GLN A 253 -2.14 17.22 -16.22
CA GLN A 253 -3.38 17.14 -16.97
C GLN A 253 -3.85 15.70 -17.07
N PHE A 254 -5.08 15.45 -16.67
CA PHE A 254 -5.76 14.17 -16.86
C PHE A 254 -6.58 14.24 -18.15
N LYS A 255 -6.22 13.43 -19.15
CA LYS A 255 -6.95 13.39 -20.42
C LYS A 255 -8.23 12.55 -20.34
N LYS A 256 -8.37 11.76 -19.28
CA LYS A 256 -9.55 10.94 -18.99
C LYS A 256 -9.76 10.87 -17.48
N SER A 257 -11.02 10.95 -17.07
CA SER A 257 -11.44 10.75 -15.69
C SER A 257 -10.98 9.40 -15.16
N VAL A 258 -10.60 9.39 -13.88
CA VAL A 258 -10.17 8.17 -13.18
C VAL A 258 -11.37 7.32 -12.77
N MET A 259 -12.53 7.92 -12.52
CA MET A 259 -13.67 7.27 -11.86
C MET A 259 -15.00 7.95 -12.23
N ASP A 260 -16.08 7.18 -12.21
CA ASP A 260 -17.45 7.69 -12.22
C ASP A 260 -17.98 7.86 -10.79
N SER A 261 -18.78 8.91 -10.57
CA SER A 261 -19.36 9.21 -9.26
C SER A 261 -20.49 8.22 -8.93
N PRO A 262 -20.53 7.63 -7.73
CA PRO A 262 -21.64 6.76 -7.32
C PRO A 262 -22.89 7.55 -6.89
N ILE A 263 -22.74 8.84 -6.56
CA ILE A 263 -23.79 9.70 -6.02
C ILE A 263 -23.80 11.07 -6.72
N ASP A 264 -24.84 11.85 -6.51
CA ASP A 264 -24.84 13.25 -6.92
C ASP A 264 -23.87 14.05 -6.03
N ILE A 265 -22.87 14.68 -6.65
CA ILE A 265 -21.89 15.55 -6.01
C ILE A 265 -22.19 17.00 -6.43
N PRO A 266 -22.44 17.92 -5.49
CA PRO A 266 -22.66 19.33 -5.82
C PRO A 266 -21.43 19.97 -6.48
N ALA A 267 -21.63 21.15 -7.08
CA ALA A 267 -20.51 22.01 -7.46
C ALA A 267 -19.61 22.30 -6.24
N ASP A 268 -18.37 22.64 -6.50
CA ASP A 268 -17.37 23.05 -5.51
C ASP A 268 -17.04 22.01 -4.42
N SER A 269 -17.33 20.74 -4.68
CA SER A 269 -17.27 19.67 -3.66
C SER A 269 -16.12 18.68 -3.88
N VAL A 270 -15.61 18.53 -5.09
CA VAL A 270 -14.51 17.63 -5.46
C VAL A 270 -13.20 18.40 -5.43
N LYS A 271 -12.28 18.04 -4.54
CA LYS A 271 -10.95 18.67 -4.38
C LYS A 271 -9.85 17.68 -4.77
N PRO A 272 -9.28 17.79 -5.98
CA PRO A 272 -8.22 16.90 -6.42
C PRO A 272 -6.83 17.44 -6.07
N SER A 273 -5.91 16.54 -5.70
CA SER A 273 -4.49 16.82 -5.56
C SER A 273 -3.67 15.60 -5.95
N MET A 274 -2.44 15.79 -6.42
CA MET A 274 -1.56 14.68 -6.80
C MET A 274 -0.14 14.95 -6.31
N GLN A 275 0.57 13.88 -5.95
CA GLN A 275 2.01 13.92 -5.70
C GLN A 275 2.74 13.51 -6.98
N ILE A 276 3.45 14.44 -7.61
CA ILE A 276 4.37 14.14 -8.73
C ILE A 276 5.65 13.58 -8.15
N VAL A 277 6.07 12.39 -8.58
CA VAL A 277 7.29 11.73 -8.11
C VAL A 277 8.49 12.24 -8.89
N LEU A 278 9.53 12.64 -8.16
CA LEU A 278 10.82 13.07 -8.71
C LEU A 278 11.81 11.92 -8.74
N GLY A 279 12.57 11.81 -9.81
CA GLY A 279 13.68 10.87 -9.96
C GLY A 279 14.83 11.46 -10.78
N GLY A 280 15.81 10.62 -11.12
CA GLY A 280 17.02 11.06 -11.83
C GLY A 280 17.99 11.74 -10.88
N ALA A 281 18.36 12.99 -11.18
CA ALA A 281 19.25 13.80 -10.33
C ALA A 281 18.58 14.23 -9.01
N ASP A 282 17.25 14.36 -8.99
CA ASP A 282 16.46 14.82 -7.84
C ASP A 282 15.61 13.66 -7.28
N GLN A 283 15.09 13.81 -6.06
CA GLN A 283 14.28 12.79 -5.36
C GLN A 283 13.20 13.43 -4.48
N GLY A 284 12.07 12.74 -4.36
CA GLY A 284 10.96 13.13 -3.49
C GLY A 284 9.66 13.28 -4.25
N SER A 285 8.79 14.18 -3.79
CA SER A 285 7.51 14.43 -4.43
C SER A 285 7.11 15.90 -4.39
N VAL A 286 6.46 16.38 -5.45
CA VAL A 286 5.88 17.72 -5.55
C VAL A 286 4.37 17.62 -5.53
N LYS A 287 3.73 18.30 -4.58
CA LYS A 287 2.26 18.37 -4.52
C LYS A 287 1.74 19.33 -5.58
N VAL A 288 0.80 18.87 -6.39
CA VAL A 288 -0.01 19.70 -7.28
C VAL A 288 -1.48 19.61 -6.86
N THR A 289 -2.21 20.70 -7.02
CA THR A 289 -3.61 20.83 -6.59
C THR A 289 -4.46 21.44 -7.70
N GLY A 290 -5.68 20.95 -7.87
CA GLY A 290 -6.64 21.48 -8.84
C GLY A 290 -7.73 22.31 -8.17
N PRO A 291 -8.41 23.18 -8.94
CA PRO A 291 -9.64 23.81 -8.49
C PRO A 291 -10.73 22.76 -8.23
N THR A 292 -11.79 23.16 -7.56
CA THR A 292 -12.97 22.33 -7.38
C THR A 292 -13.76 22.16 -8.67
N ASN A 293 -14.62 21.12 -8.74
CA ASN A 293 -15.54 20.93 -9.86
C ASN A 293 -16.50 22.14 -9.99
N LYS A 294 -16.54 22.76 -11.16
CA LYS A 294 -17.39 23.94 -11.41
C LYS A 294 -18.88 23.61 -11.45
N GLU A 295 -19.21 22.42 -11.94
CA GLU A 295 -20.59 21.96 -12.11
C GLU A 295 -20.85 20.74 -11.23
N ALA A 296 -22.11 20.53 -10.87
CA ALA A 296 -22.51 19.33 -10.13
C ALA A 296 -22.27 18.08 -10.97
N VAL A 297 -21.68 17.05 -10.36
CA VAL A 297 -21.44 15.74 -10.99
C VAL A 297 -22.59 14.82 -10.60
N LYS A 298 -23.31 14.30 -11.60
CA LYS A 298 -24.41 13.36 -11.36
C LYS A 298 -23.92 11.97 -11.01
N SER A 299 -24.73 11.20 -10.28
CA SER A 299 -24.50 9.76 -10.11
C SER A 299 -24.37 9.07 -11.47
N GLY A 300 -23.35 8.24 -11.61
CA GLY A 300 -22.93 7.58 -12.85
C GLY A 300 -22.11 8.45 -13.80
N ALA A 301 -21.98 9.75 -13.56
CA ALA A 301 -21.20 10.64 -14.43
C ALA A 301 -19.70 10.59 -14.08
N PRO A 302 -18.81 10.78 -15.08
CA PRO A 302 -17.38 10.81 -14.85
C PRO A 302 -16.97 12.01 -13.98
N ILE A 303 -16.11 11.77 -13.01
CA ILE A 303 -15.50 12.84 -12.20
C ILE A 303 -14.33 13.41 -12.99
N GLU A 304 -14.53 14.56 -13.62
CA GLU A 304 -13.47 15.27 -14.31
C GLU A 304 -12.44 15.81 -13.32
N ILE A 305 -11.16 15.58 -13.63
CA ILE A 305 -10.04 16.12 -12.86
C ILE A 305 -9.51 17.33 -13.64
N PRO A 306 -9.73 18.57 -13.16
CA PRO A 306 -9.15 19.75 -13.79
C PRO A 306 -7.62 19.74 -13.71
N ASP A 307 -7.00 20.63 -14.46
CA ASP A 307 -5.54 20.82 -14.43
C ASP A 307 -5.06 21.06 -12.99
N LEU A 308 -4.12 20.23 -12.54
CA LEU A 308 -3.51 20.35 -11.22
C LEU A 308 -2.21 21.15 -11.35
N THR A 309 -2.05 22.18 -10.53
CA THR A 309 -0.89 23.06 -10.57
C THR A 309 -0.08 23.01 -9.28
N GLY A 310 1.22 23.24 -9.37
CA GLY A 310 2.12 23.35 -8.24
C GLY A 310 3.50 23.81 -8.69
N THR A 311 4.41 24.04 -7.76
CA THR A 311 5.74 24.57 -8.09
C THR A 311 6.82 23.56 -7.72
N TYR A 312 7.66 23.21 -8.69
CA TYR A 312 8.85 22.39 -8.49
C TYR A 312 10.09 23.27 -8.43
N LYS A 313 10.79 23.18 -7.31
CA LYS A 313 12.09 23.82 -7.10
C LYS A 313 13.16 22.72 -7.05
N PRO A 314 14.04 22.62 -8.05
CA PRO A 314 15.06 21.57 -8.05
C PRO A 314 16.06 21.76 -6.93
N GLY A 315 16.42 20.69 -6.22
CA GLY A 315 17.50 20.73 -5.21
C GLY A 315 18.72 19.89 -5.62
N ALA A 316 18.76 19.40 -6.85
CA ALA A 316 19.95 18.83 -7.46
C ALA A 316 20.17 19.35 -8.88
N THR A 317 21.45 19.46 -9.26
CA THR A 317 21.87 19.78 -10.62
C THR A 317 21.99 18.49 -11.43
N GLY A 318 21.39 18.44 -12.61
CA GLY A 318 21.44 17.29 -13.50
C GLY A 318 20.11 17.03 -14.19
N THR A 319 19.91 15.80 -14.68
CA THR A 319 18.68 15.42 -15.39
C THR A 319 17.66 14.86 -14.39
N SER A 320 16.60 15.61 -14.12
CA SER A 320 15.52 15.24 -13.22
C SER A 320 14.29 14.73 -13.99
N THR A 321 13.67 13.66 -13.50
CA THR A 321 12.49 13.05 -14.12
C THR A 321 11.25 13.26 -13.25
N LEU A 322 10.11 13.48 -13.90
CA LEU A 322 8.83 13.72 -13.26
C LEU A 322 7.83 12.68 -13.76
N ALA A 323 7.28 11.92 -12.82
CA ALA A 323 6.28 10.88 -13.07
C ALA A 323 5.01 11.14 -12.27
N PRO A 324 3.81 10.83 -12.82
CA PRO A 324 2.58 10.86 -12.03
C PRO A 324 2.68 9.94 -10.82
N GLY A 325 2.29 10.41 -9.63
CA GLY A 325 2.25 9.61 -8.40
C GLY A 325 0.84 9.49 -7.84
N VAL A 326 0.73 9.46 -6.51
CA VAL A 326 -0.56 9.26 -5.84
C VAL A 326 -1.50 10.45 -6.11
N LEU A 327 -2.68 10.17 -6.64
CA LEU A 327 -3.78 11.11 -6.79
C LEU A 327 -4.74 10.96 -5.60
N THR A 328 -5.09 12.06 -4.96
CA THR A 328 -6.02 12.15 -3.85
C THR A 328 -7.20 13.02 -4.24
N ILE A 329 -8.41 12.49 -4.08
CA ILE A 329 -9.67 13.19 -4.36
C ILE A 329 -10.47 13.25 -3.06
N GLU A 330 -10.69 14.45 -2.55
CA GLU A 330 -11.57 14.68 -1.41
C GLU A 330 -12.94 15.16 -1.91
N ALA A 331 -14.00 14.49 -1.50
CA ALA A 331 -15.37 14.90 -1.82
C ALA A 331 -16.32 14.55 -0.69
N LEU A 332 -17.18 15.50 -0.30
CA LEU A 332 -18.24 15.29 0.70
C LEU A 332 -17.74 14.67 2.02
N GLY A 333 -16.53 15.06 2.47
CA GLY A 333 -15.92 14.53 3.70
C GLY A 333 -15.30 13.13 3.58
N THR A 334 -15.27 12.56 2.37
CA THR A 334 -14.57 11.30 2.07
C THR A 334 -13.30 11.56 1.28
N THR A 335 -12.31 10.69 1.46
CA THR A 335 -11.04 10.75 0.73
C THR A 335 -10.90 9.49 -0.11
N THR A 336 -10.67 9.67 -1.40
CA THR A 336 -10.31 8.61 -2.34
C THR A 336 -8.85 8.76 -2.72
N THR A 337 -8.07 7.70 -2.52
CA THR A 337 -6.64 7.67 -2.82
C THR A 337 -6.38 6.70 -3.97
N CYS A 338 -5.95 7.24 -5.09
CA CYS A 338 -5.56 6.54 -6.31
C CYS A 338 -4.03 6.37 -6.34
N THR A 339 -3.57 5.17 -6.01
CA THR A 339 -2.16 4.81 -6.04
C THR A 339 -1.81 4.19 -7.41
N PRO A 340 -0.78 4.68 -8.11
CA PRO A 340 -0.38 4.09 -9.38
C PRO A 340 0.24 2.70 -9.16
N ASP A 341 -0.26 1.68 -9.84
CA ASP A 341 0.30 0.33 -9.82
C ASP A 341 1.70 0.31 -10.50
N ARG A 342 1.88 1.21 -11.47
CA ARG A 342 3.14 1.54 -12.12
C ARG A 342 3.02 2.95 -12.70
N SER A 343 4.13 3.66 -12.82
CA SER A 343 4.15 4.99 -13.44
C SER A 343 5.36 5.13 -14.36
N ALA A 344 5.14 5.76 -15.51
CA ALA A 344 6.19 6.08 -16.47
C ALA A 344 6.57 7.56 -16.37
N VAL A 345 7.82 7.88 -16.72
CA VAL A 345 8.28 9.27 -16.77
C VAL A 345 7.50 10.03 -17.83
N SER A 346 6.80 11.08 -17.41
CA SER A 346 6.06 11.97 -18.30
C SER A 346 6.97 13.09 -18.81
N LEU A 347 7.81 13.65 -17.95
CA LEU A 347 8.67 14.78 -18.28
C LEU A 347 10.09 14.60 -17.74
N THR A 348 11.07 15.05 -18.52
CA THR A 348 12.48 15.11 -18.13
C THR A 348 12.93 16.56 -18.25
N LEU A 349 13.62 17.07 -17.23
CA LEU A 349 14.13 18.44 -17.18
C LEU A 349 15.62 18.43 -16.82
N ASP A 350 16.39 19.29 -17.47
CA ASP A 350 17.74 19.62 -16.99
C ASP A 350 17.63 20.71 -15.92
N THR A 351 17.96 20.33 -14.70
CA THR A 351 17.81 21.14 -13.51
C THR A 351 19.15 21.67 -13.01
N ALA A 352 19.10 22.85 -12.41
CA ALA A 352 20.19 23.40 -11.63
C ALA A 352 19.70 23.51 -10.19
N GLU A 353 20.49 23.00 -9.25
CA GLU A 353 20.19 23.06 -7.83
C GLU A 353 19.84 24.48 -7.40
N GLN A 354 18.75 24.61 -6.65
CA GLN A 354 18.33 25.83 -6.00
C GLN A 354 18.41 25.62 -4.49
N ALA A 355 18.76 26.69 -3.77
CA ALA A 355 18.72 26.68 -2.31
C ALA A 355 17.33 26.27 -1.81
N SER A 356 17.25 25.31 -0.87
CA SER A 356 15.97 24.74 -0.38
C SER A 356 15.12 24.07 -1.47
N GLY A 357 15.74 23.57 -2.54
CA GLY A 357 15.06 22.73 -3.53
C GLY A 357 14.83 21.30 -3.04
N ALA A 358 14.11 20.51 -3.83
CA ALA A 358 13.89 19.10 -3.56
C ALA A 358 15.21 18.31 -3.64
N SER A 359 15.56 17.56 -2.60
CA SER A 359 16.46 16.41 -2.65
C SER A 359 16.48 15.75 -1.25
N GLY A 360 15.46 14.92 -1.01
CA GLY A 360 15.46 13.81 -0.04
C GLY A 360 15.73 14.08 1.45
N GLY A 361 14.75 14.63 2.20
CA GLY A 361 14.71 14.48 3.66
C GLY A 361 13.65 15.32 4.40
N GLY A 362 12.60 14.65 4.92
CA GLY A 362 11.79 15.11 6.07
C GLY A 362 10.29 15.26 5.83
N ASN A 363 9.49 14.32 6.36
CA ASN A 363 8.07 14.55 6.68
C ASN A 363 7.93 15.78 7.59
N GLY A 364 7.21 16.81 7.14
CA GLY A 364 6.84 17.94 7.98
C GLY A 364 5.63 18.66 7.42
N SER A 365 4.48 18.48 8.08
CA SER A 365 3.24 19.20 7.84
C SER A 365 3.47 20.71 7.74
N GLY A 366 3.10 21.30 6.60
CA GLY A 366 2.97 22.75 6.47
C GLY A 366 1.73 23.23 7.19
N SER A 367 1.89 23.75 8.41
CA SER A 367 0.96 24.71 9.00
C SER A 367 1.33 26.11 8.52
N SER A 368 0.34 26.80 7.95
CA SER A 368 0.37 28.22 7.63
C SER A 368 0.29 29.09 8.88
N SER A 369 1.17 30.09 9.00
CA SER A 369 0.79 31.42 9.55
C SER A 369 1.88 32.47 9.37
N SER A 370 1.55 33.47 8.54
CA SER A 370 1.75 34.92 8.71
C SER A 370 2.97 35.51 9.42
N SER A 371 3.62 36.41 8.69
CA SER A 371 4.57 37.46 9.08
C SER A 371 4.17 38.33 10.27
N SER A 372 5.13 38.64 11.16
CA SER A 372 5.43 40.00 11.65
C SER A 372 6.75 40.08 12.46
N GLY A 373 7.58 41.07 12.11
CA GLY A 373 8.33 41.94 13.03
C GLY A 373 9.45 41.40 13.94
N GLY A 374 10.71 41.62 13.52
CA GLY A 374 11.85 42.14 14.28
C GLY A 374 12.14 41.69 15.73
N GLY A 375 13.34 41.15 15.96
CA GLY A 375 13.94 41.08 17.30
C GLY A 375 15.16 40.16 17.39
N THR A 376 16.35 40.73 17.57
CA THR A 376 17.64 40.06 17.80
C THR A 376 17.65 39.34 19.15
N SER A 377 18.05 38.05 19.20
CA SER A 377 19.01 37.45 20.17
C SER A 377 18.89 35.92 20.30
N THR A 378 20.02 35.35 20.70
CA THR A 378 20.49 33.95 20.79
C THR A 378 19.71 32.99 21.72
N SER A 379 19.92 31.68 21.51
CA SER A 379 19.49 30.48 22.30
C SER A 379 18.07 29.98 21.95
N GLY A 380 17.74 28.69 21.82
CA GLY A 380 18.39 27.44 22.20
C GLY A 380 17.34 26.54 22.85
N GLY A 381 16.71 25.63 22.09
CA GLY A 381 16.13 24.38 22.60
C GLY A 381 14.70 24.34 23.17
N LEU A 382 13.99 23.30 22.71
CA LEU A 382 12.84 22.58 23.30
C LEU A 382 11.41 23.06 22.98
N ALA A 383 10.60 22.06 22.60
CA ALA A 383 9.22 22.17 22.18
C ALA A 383 8.28 22.23 23.39
N GLU A 384 7.51 23.32 23.45
CA GLU A 384 6.31 23.48 24.27
C GLU A 384 5.19 22.66 23.63
N THR A 385 4.70 21.62 24.32
CA THR A 385 3.45 20.93 23.96
C THR A 385 2.50 21.06 25.13
N GLY A 386 1.34 21.69 24.90
CA GLY A 386 0.30 21.84 25.90
C GLY A 386 -0.90 22.60 25.37
N ALA A 387 -1.91 21.86 24.93
CA ALA A 387 -3.25 22.36 24.64
C ALA A 387 -3.97 22.74 25.94
N GLY A 388 -4.88 23.71 25.82
CA GLY A 388 -5.75 24.15 26.89
C GLY A 388 -6.79 23.10 27.32
N ASP A 389 -7.33 23.41 28.51
CA ASP A 389 -8.64 23.03 29.02
C ASP A 389 -8.84 21.57 29.47
N HIS A 390 -8.70 21.32 30.77
CA HIS A 390 -9.74 20.67 31.59
C HIS A 390 -9.56 21.00 33.08
N ALA A 391 -10.63 21.52 33.68
CA ALA A 391 -10.73 21.83 35.09
C ALA A 391 -11.10 20.59 35.94
N ALA A 392 -10.70 20.67 37.22
CA ALA A 392 -11.26 20.01 38.40
C ALA A 392 -10.80 18.57 38.79
N LEU A 393 -9.88 18.56 39.77
CA LEU A 393 -9.88 17.77 41.01
C LEU A 393 -9.81 16.23 40.93
N LYS A 394 -8.64 15.65 41.27
CA LYS A 394 -8.39 14.91 42.53
C LYS A 394 -7.00 14.27 42.60
N ALA A 395 -6.46 14.26 43.83
CA ALA A 395 -5.51 13.30 44.42
C ALA A 395 -4.03 13.39 43.99
N LEU A 396 -3.13 13.82 44.88
CA LEU A 396 -2.38 12.98 45.84
C LEU A 396 -1.44 11.96 45.17
N GLY A 397 -0.13 12.21 45.25
CA GLY A 397 0.86 11.12 45.20
C GLY A 397 2.20 11.44 44.52
N LEU A 398 3.26 11.45 45.34
CA LEU A 398 4.67 11.13 45.02
C LEU A 398 5.45 12.04 44.06
N LEU A 399 6.49 12.71 44.59
CA LEU A 399 7.91 12.37 44.36
C LEU A 399 8.83 13.43 44.99
N ALA A 400 9.11 13.28 46.29
CA ALA A 400 10.37 13.70 46.88
C ALA A 400 11.15 12.41 47.16
N GLY A 401 12.23 12.16 46.43
CA GLY A 401 13.00 10.94 46.65
C GLY A 401 14.05 10.58 45.60
N THR A 402 15.12 11.38 45.49
CA THR A 402 16.41 10.92 44.96
C THR A 402 17.54 11.85 45.43
N ALA A 403 17.97 11.72 46.69
CA ALA A 403 19.24 12.29 47.15
C ALA A 403 19.84 11.62 48.40
N VAL A 404 19.47 10.37 48.74
CA VAL A 404 20.14 9.63 49.83
C VAL A 404 20.16 8.16 49.45
N LEU A 405 21.27 7.68 48.87
CA LEU A 405 21.80 6.31 48.96
C LEU A 405 23.08 6.17 48.12
N LEU A 406 24.19 6.72 48.64
CA LEU A 406 25.55 6.28 48.34
C LEU A 406 26.41 6.70 49.53
N GLY A 407 27.01 5.73 50.24
CA GLY A 407 28.06 6.02 51.22
C GLY A 407 27.93 5.36 52.61
N GLY A 408 27.46 4.11 52.69
CA GLY A 408 27.73 3.27 53.85
C GLY A 408 29.19 2.79 53.84
N ALA A 409 30.05 3.47 54.60
CA ALA A 409 31.32 3.03 55.19
C ALA A 409 31.88 4.28 55.89
N VAL A 410 32.00 4.35 57.21
CA VAL A 410 33.15 3.82 57.94
C VAL A 410 32.77 3.75 59.43
N PHE A 411 33.00 2.58 59.99
CA PHE A 411 33.01 2.26 61.41
C PHE A 411 34.15 2.99 62.13
N THR A 412 33.97 3.25 63.43
CA THR A 412 35.00 3.53 64.46
C THR A 412 35.75 4.85 64.41
N TYR A 413 35.55 5.74 65.40
CA TYR A 413 36.39 5.85 66.61
C TYR A 413 35.96 7.10 67.42
N LEU A 414 35.61 6.90 68.71
CA LEU A 414 35.55 7.91 69.79
C LEU A 414 36.95 8.56 70.00
N PRO A 415 37.20 9.48 70.97
CA PRO A 415 36.34 10.36 71.77
C PRO A 415 36.84 11.83 71.77
N GLY A 416 36.11 12.78 72.40
CA GLY A 416 36.80 13.98 72.89
C GLY A 416 35.99 15.23 73.21
N ARG A 417 35.43 15.26 74.43
CA ARG A 417 35.52 16.39 75.39
C ARG A 417 35.53 17.83 74.82
N ARG A 418 34.49 18.63 75.13
CA ARG A 418 34.50 19.60 76.24
C ARG A 418 33.21 20.43 76.31
N ARG A 419 32.68 20.49 77.54
CA ARG A 419 31.78 21.52 78.06
C ARG A 419 32.44 22.91 77.99
N THR A 420 31.62 23.95 77.82
CA THR A 420 31.47 25.18 78.65
C THR A 420 30.55 26.10 77.84
N ARG A 421 29.31 26.37 78.23
CA ARG A 421 28.73 27.08 79.39
C ARG A 421 28.12 28.37 78.86
#